data_AF-A0AAU9PJC1-F1
#
_entry.id   AF-A0AAU9PJC1-F1
#
_cell.length_a   1.000
_cell.length_b   1.000
_cell.length_c   1.000
_cell.angle_alpha   90.00
_cell.angle_beta   90.00
_cell.angle_gamma   90.00
#
_symmetry.space_group_name_H-M   'P 1'
#
loop_
_entity.id
_entity.type
_entity.pdbx_description
1 polymer ?
#
loop_
_entity_poly.entity_id
_entity_poly.type
_entity_poly.pdbx_seq_one_letter_code
_entity_poly.pdbx_strand_id
1 'polypeptide(L)'
;MCIRVTCGYLILLGEETNDFWLVNLITRHELHFPNVPDEFFCCLGDVRVILVFSPSILGWVFVVINIYTIKIWFSLAGKQEWTHVSSPFYIHDLHVFKGKIYTINSILLSYQVRLCEMRLYPEPRLVVLETESLPKPNFRLPEFVSCGEKLYVINRVSKHPYKIHELDFDEMKLVSRKKTGQEYTFFLRDWKYHNPDVMQELWVDVSSQYGRYVVTDQCGKGKFFHASMWYFFHDFLMLISNMSDDLLARLS
;
A
#
# COMPACT_ATOMS: atom_id res chain seq x y z
N MET A 1 -4.09 15.95 -3.56
CA MET A 1 -3.22 15.54 -2.43
C MET A 1 -2.42 14.28 -2.80
N CYS A 2 -1.17 14.13 -2.35
CA CYS A 2 -0.44 12.87 -2.53
C CYS A 2 -0.86 11.81 -1.50
N ILE A 3 -1.16 10.60 -1.97
CA ILE A 3 -1.56 9.47 -1.12
C ILE A 3 -0.42 8.46 -0.93
N ARG A 4 0.21 8.01 -2.02
CA ARG A 4 1.16 6.88 -1.98
C ARG A 4 2.08 6.86 -3.21
N VAL A 5 3.16 6.07 -3.13
CA VAL A 5 3.95 5.63 -4.29
C VAL A 5 3.77 4.13 -4.48
N THR A 6 3.64 3.70 -5.74
CA THR A 6 3.56 2.27 -6.07
C THR A 6 4.02 2.06 -7.50
N CYS A 7 4.82 1.03 -7.76
CA CYS A 7 5.33 0.71 -9.10
C CYS A 7 5.95 1.90 -9.87
N GLY A 8 6.57 2.85 -9.15
CA GLY A 8 7.22 4.04 -9.73
C GLY A 8 6.27 5.22 -9.99
N TYR A 9 4.98 5.05 -9.70
CA TYR A 9 3.95 6.08 -9.82
C TYR A 9 3.71 6.78 -8.48
N LEU A 10 3.74 8.11 -8.52
CA LEU A 10 3.18 8.98 -7.50
C LEU A 10 1.66 9.01 -7.66
N ILE A 11 0.90 8.61 -6.64
CA ILE A 11 -0.56 8.59 -6.66
C ILE A 11 -1.10 9.85 -5.98
N LEU A 12 -1.89 10.61 -6.73
CA LEU A 12 -2.54 11.84 -6.34
C LEU A 12 -4.06 11.64 -6.36
N LEU A 13 -4.75 12.23 -5.38
CA LEU A 13 -6.21 12.34 -5.37
C LEU A 13 -6.64 13.78 -5.60
N GLY A 14 -7.57 14.00 -6.53
CA GLY A 14 -8.24 15.27 -6.75
C GLY A 14 -9.21 15.58 -5.61
N GLU A 15 -9.10 16.76 -5.03
CA GLU A 15 -9.88 17.15 -3.85
C GLU A 15 -11.36 17.41 -4.16
N GLU A 16 -11.66 17.98 -5.33
CA GLU A 16 -13.03 18.30 -5.76
C GLU A 16 -13.69 17.11 -6.47
N THR A 17 -12.92 16.42 -7.30
CA THR A 17 -13.38 15.36 -8.20
C THR A 17 -13.29 13.98 -7.59
N ASN A 18 -12.48 13.78 -6.54
CA ASN A 18 -12.11 12.48 -5.98
C ASN A 18 -11.55 11.50 -7.03
N ASP A 19 -11.01 12.02 -8.12
CA ASP A 19 -10.34 11.22 -9.16
C ASP A 19 -8.87 10.95 -8.78
N PHE A 20 -8.31 9.88 -9.34
CA PHE A 20 -6.93 9.49 -9.08
C PHE A 20 -6.06 9.80 -10.28
N TRP A 21 -4.96 10.50 -10.01
CA TRP A 21 -3.91 10.84 -10.97
C TRP A 21 -2.62 10.16 -10.55
N LEU A 22 -2.09 9.29 -11.40
CA LEU A 22 -0.86 8.58 -11.15
C LEU A 22 0.20 9.07 -12.13
N VAL A 23 1.34 9.52 -11.62
CA VAL A 23 2.42 10.06 -12.44
C VAL A 23 3.69 9.26 -12.20
N ASN A 24 4.22 8.62 -13.24
CA ASN A 24 5.53 7.99 -13.16
C ASN A 24 6.60 9.07 -13.04
N LEU A 25 7.36 9.06 -11.95
CA LEU A 25 8.32 10.12 -11.65
C LEU A 25 9.53 10.13 -12.61
N ILE A 26 9.84 9.00 -13.25
CA ILE A 26 10.92 8.87 -14.22
C ILE A 26 10.42 9.16 -15.62
N THR A 27 9.45 8.37 -16.08
CA THR A 27 9.02 8.38 -17.49
C THR A 27 8.05 9.51 -17.80
N ARG A 28 7.52 10.17 -16.76
CA ARG A 28 6.43 11.17 -16.86
C ARG A 28 5.15 10.60 -17.46
N HIS A 29 5.03 9.29 -17.56
CA HIS A 29 3.81 8.63 -17.97
C HIS A 29 2.70 8.87 -16.93
N GLU A 30 1.51 9.21 -17.40
CA GLU A 30 0.37 9.55 -16.56
C GLU A 30 -0.77 8.55 -16.75
N LEU A 31 -1.40 8.17 -15.65
CA LEU A 31 -2.62 7.38 -15.65
C LEU A 31 -3.70 8.14 -14.87
N HIS A 32 -4.90 8.19 -15.45
CA HIS A 32 -6.06 8.83 -14.86
C HIS A 32 -7.16 7.80 -14.61
N PHE A 33 -7.73 7.84 -13.41
CA PHE A 33 -8.87 7.02 -13.02
C PHE A 33 -9.97 7.93 -12.44
N PRO A 34 -11.23 7.78 -12.88
CA PRO A 34 -12.33 8.58 -12.36
C PRO A 34 -12.62 8.24 -10.89
N ASN A 35 -13.49 9.02 -10.25
CA ASN A 35 -13.92 8.75 -8.88
C ASN A 35 -14.43 7.31 -8.70
N VAL A 36 -14.06 6.69 -7.58
CA VAL A 36 -14.57 5.36 -7.21
C VAL A 36 -16.05 5.50 -6.86
N PRO A 37 -16.94 4.57 -7.28
CA PRO A 37 -18.38 4.67 -7.03
C PRO A 37 -18.83 4.65 -5.56
N ASP A 38 -17.92 4.46 -4.61
CA ASP A 38 -18.21 4.37 -3.18
C ASP A 38 -17.92 5.71 -2.51
N GLU A 39 -18.97 6.39 -2.05
CA GLU A 39 -18.91 7.78 -1.53
C GLU A 39 -18.25 7.89 -0.15
N PHE A 40 -17.98 6.77 0.51
CA PHE A 40 -17.46 6.77 1.87
C PHE A 40 -15.94 6.82 1.89
N PHE A 41 -15.33 7.91 1.43
CA PHE A 41 -13.95 8.26 1.81
C PHE A 41 -13.98 9.29 2.94
N CYS A 42 -14.57 8.91 4.08
CA CYS A 42 -14.73 9.84 5.22
C CYS A 42 -13.38 10.35 5.76
N CYS A 43 -12.33 9.53 5.64
CA CYS A 43 -10.99 9.85 6.11
C CYS A 43 -9.95 9.38 5.08
N LEU A 44 -9.07 10.28 4.64
CA LEU A 44 -8.01 9.93 3.68
C LEU A 44 -7.01 8.89 4.21
N GLY A 45 -6.80 8.84 5.53
CA GLY A 45 -5.94 7.84 6.18
C GLY A 45 -6.48 6.41 6.13
N ASP A 46 -7.75 6.27 5.73
CA ASP A 46 -8.46 5.00 5.66
C ASP A 46 -8.47 4.44 4.23
N VAL A 47 -7.96 5.19 3.24
CA VAL A 47 -7.84 4.70 1.87
C VAL A 47 -6.52 3.94 1.70
N ARG A 48 -6.57 2.72 1.16
CA ARG A 48 -5.38 2.00 0.67
C ARG A 48 -5.50 1.82 -0.83
N VAL A 49 -4.42 2.16 -1.52
CA VAL A 49 -4.33 2.13 -2.98
C VAL A 49 -3.06 1.41 -3.41
N ILE A 50 -3.15 0.67 -4.52
CA ILE A 50 -2.00 0.08 -5.23
C ILE A 50 -2.23 0.17 -6.73
N LEU A 51 -1.14 0.23 -7.49
CA LEU A 51 -1.11 -0.02 -8.92
C LEU A 51 -0.33 -1.31 -9.13
N VAL A 52 -0.84 -2.23 -9.92
CA VAL A 52 -0.16 -3.50 -10.21
C VAL A 52 -0.30 -3.84 -11.67
N PHE A 53 0.80 -4.24 -12.30
CA PHE A 53 0.74 -4.84 -13.63
C PHE A 53 0.31 -6.30 -13.48
N SER A 54 -0.78 -6.69 -14.12
CA SER A 54 -1.28 -8.06 -14.10
C SER A 54 -0.96 -8.74 -15.43
N PRO A 55 -0.02 -9.71 -15.47
CA PRO A 55 0.32 -10.42 -16.71
C PRO A 55 -0.87 -11.17 -17.30
N SER A 56 -1.75 -11.72 -16.47
CA SER A 56 -2.90 -12.53 -16.92
C SER A 56 -3.93 -11.75 -17.74
N ILE A 57 -3.95 -10.42 -17.60
CA ILE A 57 -4.84 -9.52 -18.36
C ILE A 57 -4.04 -8.52 -19.21
N LEU A 58 -2.71 -8.65 -19.22
CA LEU A 58 -1.76 -7.80 -19.94
C LEU A 58 -1.99 -6.29 -19.73
N GLY A 59 -2.23 -5.87 -18.49
CA GLY A 59 -2.57 -4.49 -18.21
C GLY A 59 -2.30 -4.04 -16.78
N TRP A 60 -2.22 -2.72 -16.62
CA TRP A 60 -2.15 -2.06 -15.32
C TRP A 60 -3.52 -2.04 -14.66
N VAL A 61 -3.58 -2.45 -13.40
CA VAL A 61 -4.79 -2.45 -12.58
C VAL A 61 -4.56 -1.55 -11.40
N PHE A 62 -5.43 -0.57 -11.26
CA PHE A 62 -5.47 0.28 -10.08
C PHE A 62 -6.51 -0.29 -9.12
N VAL A 63 -6.10 -0.51 -7.87
CA VAL A 63 -6.93 -1.15 -6.84
C VAL A 63 -7.03 -0.21 -5.65
N VAL A 64 -8.26 -0.02 -5.17
CA VAL A 64 -8.61 0.88 -4.09
C VAL A 64 -9.49 0.15 -3.08
N ILE A 65 -9.15 0.30 -1.81
CA ILE A 65 -10.04 -0.03 -0.70
C ILE A 65 -10.17 1.19 0.20
N ASN A 66 -11.33 1.30 0.83
CA ASN A 66 -11.41 1.97 2.12
C ASN A 66 -11.33 0.88 3.21
N ILE A 67 -10.46 1.07 4.20
CA ILE A 67 -10.37 0.14 5.33
C ILE A 67 -11.72 0.05 6.04
N TYR A 68 -12.02 -1.10 6.61
CA TYR A 68 -13.34 -1.40 7.17
C TYR A 68 -14.49 -1.34 6.15
N THR A 69 -14.18 -1.50 4.86
CA THR A 69 -15.18 -1.91 3.89
C THR A 69 -15.03 -3.39 3.57
N ILE A 70 -16.06 -3.93 2.93
CA ILE A 70 -16.07 -5.30 2.43
C ILE A 70 -15.80 -5.38 0.93
N LYS A 71 -15.60 -4.23 0.26
CA LYS A 71 -15.43 -4.14 -1.19
C LYS A 71 -14.00 -3.74 -1.53
N ILE A 72 -13.47 -4.37 -2.57
CA ILE A 72 -12.24 -3.94 -3.22
C ILE A 72 -12.61 -3.46 -4.61
N TRP A 73 -12.44 -2.17 -4.83
CA TRP A 73 -12.67 -1.55 -6.13
C TRP A 73 -11.40 -1.63 -6.96
N PHE A 74 -11.54 -1.88 -8.25
CA PHE A 74 -10.43 -1.87 -9.17
C PHE A 74 -10.86 -1.41 -10.56
N SER A 75 -9.91 -0.82 -11.28
CA SER A 75 -10.09 -0.36 -12.65
C SER A 75 -8.83 -0.67 -13.46
N LEU A 76 -9.03 -0.92 -14.75
CA LEU A 76 -7.95 -1.14 -15.71
C LEU A 76 -7.49 0.20 -16.27
N ALA A 77 -6.19 0.41 -16.38
CA ALA A 77 -5.65 1.59 -17.03
C ALA A 77 -6.23 1.76 -18.44
N GLY A 78 -6.63 3.00 -18.76
CA GLY A 78 -7.30 3.33 -20.02
C GLY A 78 -8.79 2.95 -20.06
N LYS A 79 -9.33 2.25 -19.06
CA LYS A 79 -10.77 2.05 -18.88
C LYS A 79 -11.29 3.01 -17.82
N GLN A 80 -12.45 3.60 -18.07
CA GLN A 80 -13.11 4.52 -17.14
C GLN A 80 -14.13 3.81 -16.23
N GLU A 81 -14.13 2.47 -16.22
CA GLU A 81 -15.11 1.67 -15.51
C GLU A 81 -14.50 1.03 -14.26
N TRP A 82 -15.20 1.15 -13.14
CA TRP A 82 -14.84 0.51 -11.89
C TRP A 82 -15.60 -0.81 -11.74
N THR A 83 -14.87 -1.87 -11.40
CA THR A 83 -15.42 -3.15 -10.98
C THR A 83 -15.05 -3.39 -9.51
N HIS A 84 -15.76 -4.29 -8.82
CA HIS A 84 -15.39 -4.67 -7.46
C HIS A 84 -15.47 -6.16 -7.23
N VAL A 85 -14.70 -6.62 -6.23
CA VAL A 85 -14.90 -7.89 -5.56
C VAL A 85 -15.34 -7.63 -4.12
N SER A 86 -16.19 -8.50 -3.59
CA SER A 86 -16.66 -8.40 -2.21
C SER A 86 -16.07 -9.52 -1.35
N SER A 87 -15.83 -9.19 -0.10
CA SER A 87 -15.40 -10.09 0.96
C SER A 87 -16.54 -10.27 1.96
N PRO A 88 -16.74 -11.44 2.57
CA PRO A 88 -17.64 -11.58 3.72
C PRO A 88 -17.05 -10.98 5.01
N PHE A 89 -15.85 -10.42 4.95
CA PHE A 89 -15.08 -9.88 6.07
C PHE A 89 -14.59 -8.47 5.75
N TYR A 90 -14.43 -7.65 6.79
CA TYR A 90 -13.85 -6.32 6.69
C TYR A 90 -12.39 -6.39 6.28
N ILE A 91 -12.00 -5.57 5.32
CA ILE A 91 -10.64 -5.51 4.78
C ILE A 91 -9.89 -4.40 5.54
N HIS A 92 -8.72 -4.73 6.06
CA HIS A 92 -7.86 -3.80 6.81
C HIS A 92 -6.72 -3.26 5.99
N ASP A 93 -6.20 -4.06 5.06
CA ASP A 93 -5.07 -3.67 4.24
C ASP A 93 -4.98 -4.52 2.97
N LEU A 94 -4.24 -4.01 1.99
CA LEU A 94 -3.86 -4.71 0.77
C LEU A 94 -2.39 -4.48 0.43
N HIS A 95 -1.76 -5.49 -0.17
CA HIS A 95 -0.35 -5.40 -0.55
C HIS A 95 -0.02 -6.23 -1.79
N VAL A 96 0.88 -5.72 -2.63
CA VAL A 96 1.42 -6.48 -3.76
C VAL A 96 2.70 -7.16 -3.31
N PHE A 97 2.76 -8.48 -3.45
CA PHE A 97 3.94 -9.25 -3.12
C PHE A 97 4.13 -10.39 -4.14
N LYS A 98 5.34 -10.49 -4.70
CA LYS A 98 5.69 -11.49 -5.74
C LYS A 98 4.64 -11.58 -6.87
N GLY A 99 4.17 -10.42 -7.35
CA GLY A 99 3.19 -10.32 -8.44
C GLY A 99 1.75 -10.69 -8.09
N LYS A 100 1.45 -10.94 -6.81
CA LYS A 100 0.10 -11.25 -6.31
C LYS A 100 -0.41 -10.16 -5.39
N ILE A 101 -1.72 -10.00 -5.34
CA ILE A 101 -2.39 -9.05 -4.45
C ILE A 101 -2.89 -9.84 -3.24
N TYR A 102 -2.45 -9.45 -2.05
CA TYR A 102 -2.88 -10.03 -0.79
C TYR A 102 -3.72 -9.03 -0.01
N THR A 103 -4.70 -9.52 0.75
CA THR A 103 -5.50 -8.69 1.67
C THR A 103 -5.53 -9.29 3.07
N ILE A 104 -5.65 -8.41 4.07
CA ILE A 104 -5.90 -8.81 5.46
C ILE A 104 -7.34 -8.51 5.80
N ASN A 105 -8.07 -9.55 6.17
CA ASN A 105 -9.49 -9.47 6.44
C ASN A 105 -9.81 -9.89 7.88
N SER A 106 -10.85 -9.33 8.50
CA SER A 106 -11.37 -9.84 9.77
C SER A 106 -12.88 -9.61 9.91
N ILE A 107 -13.49 -10.29 10.88
CA ILE A 107 -14.84 -9.95 11.33
C ILE A 107 -14.75 -8.66 12.15
N LEU A 108 -15.76 -7.79 12.07
CA LEU A 108 -15.82 -6.56 12.87
C LEU A 108 -15.61 -6.89 14.36
N LEU A 109 -14.75 -6.15 15.04
CA LEU A 109 -14.38 -6.35 16.45
C LEU A 109 -13.66 -7.69 16.76
N SER A 110 -13.41 -8.54 15.76
CA SER A 110 -12.59 -9.73 15.91
C SER A 110 -11.13 -9.41 15.63
N TYR A 111 -10.28 -9.87 16.53
CA TYR A 111 -8.84 -9.78 16.39
C TYR A 111 -8.23 -10.92 15.57
N GLN A 112 -9.07 -11.84 15.07
CA GLN A 112 -8.63 -12.93 14.21
C GLN A 112 -8.55 -12.45 12.77
N VAL A 113 -7.33 -12.41 12.24
CA VAL A 113 -7.09 -12.08 10.83
C VAL A 113 -7.24 -13.31 9.95
N ARG A 114 -7.65 -13.07 8.71
CA ARG A 114 -7.66 -14.01 7.60
C ARG A 114 -6.88 -13.38 6.46
N LEU A 115 -6.01 -14.14 5.85
CA LEU A 115 -5.30 -13.70 4.66
C LEU A 115 -6.07 -14.16 3.43
N CYS A 116 -6.15 -13.30 2.43
CA CYS A 116 -6.76 -13.64 1.15
C CYS A 116 -5.84 -13.24 0.01
N GLU A 117 -5.87 -14.00 -1.08
CA GLU A 117 -5.29 -13.63 -2.37
C GLU A 117 -6.41 -13.09 -3.26
N MET A 118 -6.25 -11.88 -3.78
CA MET A 118 -7.12 -11.34 -4.81
C MET A 118 -6.62 -11.80 -6.18
N ARG A 119 -7.45 -12.55 -6.90
CA ARG A 119 -7.21 -12.97 -8.27
C ARG A 119 -8.03 -12.10 -9.20
N LEU A 120 -7.38 -11.58 -10.25
CA LEU A 120 -8.02 -10.71 -11.24
C LEU A 120 -8.55 -11.47 -12.48
N TYR A 121 -8.13 -12.72 -12.67
CA TYR A 121 -8.43 -13.53 -13.85
C TYR A 121 -8.61 -15.01 -13.45
N PRO A 122 -9.45 -15.81 -14.14
CA PRO A 122 -10.37 -15.42 -15.23
C PRO A 122 -11.56 -14.58 -14.76
N GLU A 123 -12.01 -14.80 -13.54
CA GLU A 123 -13.03 -14.00 -12.89
C GLU A 123 -12.44 -13.38 -11.62
N PRO A 124 -12.59 -12.06 -11.43
CA PRO A 124 -12.14 -11.38 -10.23
C PRO A 124 -12.76 -11.98 -8.97
N ARG A 125 -11.92 -12.44 -8.03
CA ARG A 125 -12.39 -13.01 -6.75
C ARG A 125 -11.33 -12.96 -5.66
N LEU A 126 -11.79 -13.04 -4.41
CA LEU A 126 -10.95 -13.25 -3.24
C LEU A 126 -10.91 -14.74 -2.89
N VAL A 127 -9.70 -15.27 -2.74
CA VAL A 127 -9.45 -16.65 -2.30
C VAL A 127 -8.86 -16.60 -0.90
N VAL A 128 -9.54 -17.19 0.07
CA VAL A 128 -9.01 -17.30 1.44
C VAL A 128 -7.80 -18.22 1.43
N LEU A 129 -6.69 -17.77 2.01
CA LEU A 129 -5.53 -18.60 2.26
C LEU A 129 -5.78 -19.34 3.59
N GLU A 130 -5.88 -20.66 3.53
CA GLU A 130 -6.04 -21.48 4.73
C GLU A 130 -4.76 -21.40 5.56
N THR A 131 -4.79 -20.57 6.60
CA THR A 131 -3.71 -20.50 7.56
C THR A 131 -4.00 -21.47 8.71
N GLU A 132 -3.09 -22.40 9.00
CA GLU A 132 -3.24 -23.34 10.10
C GLU A 132 -3.56 -22.62 11.42
N SER A 133 -4.37 -23.27 12.25
CA SER A 133 -4.92 -22.76 13.50
C SER A 133 -3.87 -22.66 14.61
N LEU A 134 -2.84 -21.86 14.43
CA LEU A 134 -2.03 -21.36 15.54
C LEU A 134 -2.85 -20.36 16.36
N PRO A 135 -2.51 -20.09 17.64
CA PRO A 135 -3.15 -19.01 18.38
C PRO A 135 -3.02 -17.73 17.58
N LYS A 136 -4.13 -17.30 16.98
CA LYS A 136 -4.15 -16.19 16.04
C LYS A 136 -3.72 -14.95 16.80
N PRO A 137 -2.66 -14.25 16.34
CA PRO A 137 -2.22 -13.07 17.04
C PRO A 137 -3.36 -12.06 17.08
N ASN A 138 -3.54 -11.41 18.23
CA ASN A 138 -4.55 -10.38 18.37
C ASN A 138 -4.09 -9.10 17.64
N PHE A 139 -4.63 -8.86 16.46
CA PHE A 139 -4.40 -7.64 15.67
C PHE A 139 -5.58 -6.68 15.80
N ARG A 140 -5.32 -5.43 16.20
CA ARG A 140 -6.35 -4.37 16.24
C ARG A 140 -6.49 -3.66 14.90
N LEU A 141 -5.35 -3.38 14.26
CA LEU A 141 -5.25 -2.79 12.94
C LEU A 141 -4.09 -3.49 12.23
N PRO A 142 -4.32 -4.67 11.66
CA PRO A 142 -3.26 -5.38 10.95
C PRO A 142 -2.89 -4.64 9.66
N GLU A 143 -1.60 -4.61 9.34
CA GLU A 143 -1.06 -4.01 8.12
C GLU A 143 0.06 -4.90 7.58
N PHE A 144 0.16 -4.97 6.25
CA PHE A 144 1.24 -5.68 5.58
C PHE A 144 2.49 -4.80 5.51
N VAL A 145 3.65 -5.42 5.70
CA VAL A 145 4.94 -4.82 5.40
C VAL A 145 5.81 -5.86 4.71
N SER A 146 6.48 -5.50 3.63
CA SER A 146 7.46 -6.35 2.97
C SER A 146 8.88 -5.87 3.23
N CYS A 147 9.81 -6.79 3.47
CA CYS A 147 11.24 -6.50 3.58
C CYS A 147 12.03 -7.62 2.90
N GLY A 148 12.75 -7.27 1.82
CA GLY A 148 13.37 -8.25 0.94
C GLY A 148 12.33 -9.24 0.38
N GLU A 149 12.63 -10.53 0.46
CA GLU A 149 11.76 -11.59 -0.05
C GLU A 149 10.72 -12.09 0.97
N LYS A 150 10.43 -11.29 2.00
CA LYS A 150 9.53 -11.68 3.09
C LYS A 150 8.38 -10.70 3.23
N LEU A 151 7.20 -11.24 3.50
CA LEU A 151 6.00 -10.49 3.82
C LEU A 151 5.69 -10.67 5.31
N TYR A 152 5.31 -9.59 5.96
CA TYR A 152 5.01 -9.54 7.38
C TYR A 152 3.65 -8.91 7.61
N VAL A 153 3.01 -9.29 8.72
CA VAL A 153 1.83 -8.64 9.27
C VAL A 153 2.20 -8.03 10.61
N ILE A 154 1.93 -6.74 10.74
CA ILE A 154 2.17 -5.96 11.97
C ILE A 154 0.85 -5.48 12.55
N ASN A 155 0.79 -5.25 13.86
CA ASN A 155 -0.35 -4.58 14.50
C ASN A 155 -0.04 -3.09 14.65
N ARG A 156 -0.69 -2.24 13.85
CA ARG A 156 -0.54 -0.78 13.84
C ARG A 156 -0.68 -0.21 15.27
N VAL A 157 -1.70 -0.59 16.04
CA VAL A 157 -1.96 0.00 17.38
C VAL A 157 -1.11 -0.60 18.52
N SER A 158 -0.18 -1.52 18.25
CA SER A 158 0.59 -2.15 19.35
C SER A 158 1.69 -1.24 19.89
N LYS A 159 1.84 -1.19 21.22
CA LYS A 159 2.99 -0.53 21.86
C LYS A 159 4.27 -1.32 21.53
N HIS A 160 5.38 -0.61 21.38
CA HIS A 160 6.69 -1.22 21.14
C HIS A 160 7.07 -2.21 22.27
N PRO A 161 7.68 -3.38 21.96
CA PRO A 161 7.98 -3.90 20.63
C PRO A 161 6.73 -4.33 19.86
N TYR A 162 6.67 -3.94 18.57
CA TYR A 162 5.57 -4.34 17.70
C TYR A 162 5.52 -5.84 17.57
N LYS A 163 4.29 -6.38 17.61
CA LYS A 163 4.05 -7.78 17.29
C LYS A 163 4.15 -7.97 15.77
N ILE A 164 5.29 -8.47 15.32
CA ILE A 164 5.58 -8.75 13.91
C ILE A 164 5.44 -10.26 13.67
N HIS A 165 4.66 -10.60 12.65
CA HIS A 165 4.50 -11.98 12.21
C HIS A 165 4.91 -12.09 10.76
N GLU A 166 5.85 -12.96 10.47
CA GLU A 166 6.24 -13.30 9.10
C GLU A 166 5.19 -14.24 8.50
N LEU A 167 4.80 -14.00 7.25
CA LEU A 167 4.01 -14.95 6.48
C LEU A 167 4.95 -15.98 5.87
N ASP A 168 4.88 -17.20 6.39
CA ASP A 168 5.51 -18.37 5.80
C ASP A 168 4.60 -18.89 4.68
N PHE A 169 5.06 -18.82 3.44
CA PHE A 169 4.28 -19.24 2.26
C PHE A 169 4.31 -20.75 2.04
N ASP A 170 5.31 -21.45 2.57
CA ASP A 170 5.43 -22.90 2.42
C ASP A 170 4.42 -23.60 3.35
N GLU A 171 4.30 -23.08 4.58
CA GLU A 171 3.37 -23.59 5.58
C GLU A 171 2.05 -22.80 5.66
N MET A 172 1.91 -21.72 4.88
CA MET A 172 0.76 -20.79 4.93
C MET A 172 0.43 -20.32 6.35
N LYS A 173 1.44 -20.01 7.18
CA LYS A 173 1.23 -19.64 8.59
C LYS A 173 1.88 -18.31 8.95
N LEU A 174 1.31 -17.65 9.97
CA LEU A 174 1.90 -16.46 10.57
C LEU A 174 2.86 -16.87 11.70
N VAL A 175 4.15 -16.69 11.47
CA VAL A 175 5.22 -17.05 12.41
C VAL A 175 5.67 -15.81 13.18
N SER A 176 5.51 -15.83 14.50
CA SER A 176 6.06 -14.77 15.36
C SER A 176 7.59 -14.81 15.29
N ARG A 177 8.20 -13.67 14.94
CA ARG A 177 9.66 -13.53 14.88
C ARG A 177 10.07 -12.41 15.83
N LYS A 178 11.02 -12.69 16.72
CA LYS A 178 11.77 -11.63 17.38
C LYS A 178 12.71 -11.01 16.34
N LYS A 179 12.67 -9.69 16.22
CA LYS A 179 13.50 -8.92 15.30
C LYS A 179 14.53 -8.12 16.07
N THR A 180 15.61 -7.76 15.41
CA THR A 180 16.64 -6.87 15.97
C THR A 180 16.18 -5.41 15.90
N GLY A 181 16.75 -4.53 16.71
CA GLY A 181 16.40 -3.10 16.71
C GLY A 181 16.51 -2.45 15.32
N GLN A 182 17.53 -2.83 14.53
CA GLN A 182 17.70 -2.37 13.16
C GLN A 182 16.55 -2.83 12.24
N GLU A 183 16.12 -4.07 12.35
CA GLU A 183 14.97 -4.58 11.57
C GLU A 183 13.68 -3.84 11.92
N TYR A 184 13.46 -3.47 13.19
CA TYR A 184 12.31 -2.66 13.60
C TYR A 184 12.29 -1.26 12.95
N THR A 185 13.44 -0.68 12.60
CA THR A 185 13.49 0.64 11.94
C THR A 185 12.90 0.65 10.54
N PHE A 186 12.80 -0.51 9.86
CA PHE A 186 12.11 -0.62 8.57
C PHE A 186 10.59 -0.50 8.74
N PHE A 187 10.04 -1.12 9.78
CA PHE A 187 8.59 -1.15 10.05
C PHE A 187 8.05 0.15 10.65
N LEU A 188 8.91 0.99 11.24
CA LEU A 188 8.56 2.28 11.83
C LEU A 188 8.34 3.40 10.80
N ARG A 189 8.68 3.18 9.52
CA ARG A 189 8.71 4.22 8.48
C ARG A 189 7.32 4.64 7.98
N ASP A 190 6.35 3.72 7.98
CA ASP A 190 4.95 3.98 7.56
C ASP A 190 4.11 4.73 8.61
N TRP A 191 4.63 4.93 9.83
CA TRP A 191 3.84 5.45 10.98
C TRP A 191 3.67 6.98 11.03
N LYS A 192 4.42 7.73 10.22
CA LYS A 192 4.66 9.18 10.40
C LYS A 192 3.43 10.11 10.36
N TYR A 193 2.21 9.59 10.16
CA TYR A 193 0.99 10.40 10.17
C TYR A 193 0.42 10.74 11.56
N HIS A 194 0.87 10.11 12.66
CA HIS A 194 0.13 10.22 13.93
C HIS A 194 0.92 10.55 15.21
N ASN A 195 2.25 10.61 15.22
CA ASN A 195 2.97 11.07 16.43
C ASN A 195 4.38 11.61 16.13
N PRO A 196 4.56 12.94 15.95
CA PRO A 196 5.86 13.55 15.67
C PRO A 196 6.83 13.50 16.86
N ASP A 197 6.33 13.43 18.09
CA ASP A 197 7.13 13.62 19.31
C ASP A 197 8.05 12.42 19.62
N VAL A 198 7.62 11.19 19.29
CA VAL A 198 8.40 9.97 19.52
C VAL A 198 9.62 9.87 18.58
N MET A 199 9.61 10.59 17.46
CA MET A 199 10.68 10.56 16.46
C MET A 199 11.79 11.58 16.71
N GLN A 200 11.51 12.64 17.48
CA GLN A 200 12.46 13.73 17.70
C GLN A 200 13.71 13.27 18.46
N GLU A 201 13.59 12.28 19.35
CA GLU A 201 14.72 11.73 20.11
C GLU A 201 15.65 10.81 19.30
N LEU A 202 15.18 10.23 18.19
CA LEU A 202 15.93 9.21 17.43
C LEU A 202 16.69 9.78 16.21
N TRP A 203 16.41 11.00 15.77
CA TRP A 203 16.85 11.52 14.45
C TRP A 203 17.43 12.95 14.46
N VAL A 204 17.87 13.46 15.62
CA VAL A 204 18.32 14.85 15.82
C VAL A 204 19.33 15.33 14.76
N ASP A 205 20.22 14.46 14.28
CA ASP A 205 21.33 14.82 13.37
C ASP A 205 20.93 14.96 11.88
N VAL A 206 19.80 14.38 11.48
CA VAL A 206 19.43 14.26 10.06
C VAL A 206 18.58 15.45 9.59
N SER A 207 18.06 16.26 10.51
CA SER A 207 17.09 17.34 10.26
C SER A 207 17.64 18.60 9.55
N SER A 208 18.97 18.77 9.47
CA SER A 208 19.62 20.02 9.07
C SER A 208 19.85 20.23 7.56
N GLN A 209 19.40 19.30 6.69
CA GLN A 209 19.80 19.28 5.27
C GLN A 209 18.69 19.51 4.21
N TYR A 210 17.50 20.02 4.55
CA TYR A 210 16.35 19.92 3.62
C TYR A 210 15.96 21.17 2.83
N GLY A 211 16.11 21.07 1.50
CA GLY A 211 15.64 22.03 0.51
C GLY A 211 14.18 21.80 0.08
N ARG A 212 13.43 22.91 -0.06
CA ARG A 212 12.08 22.95 -0.67
C ARG A 212 12.21 22.80 -2.19
N TYR A 213 11.39 21.96 -2.80
CA TYR A 213 11.30 21.86 -4.26
C TYR A 213 9.94 22.39 -4.74
N VAL A 214 9.99 23.22 -5.78
CA VAL A 214 8.81 23.75 -6.48
C VAL A 214 8.80 23.09 -7.86
N VAL A 215 7.71 22.38 -8.20
CA VAL A 215 7.47 21.91 -9.57
C VAL A 215 6.46 22.86 -10.20
N THR A 216 6.92 23.64 -11.17
CA THR A 216 6.07 24.51 -11.99
C THR A 216 5.63 23.78 -13.26
N ASP A 217 4.34 23.83 -13.58
CA ASP A 217 3.87 23.50 -14.93
C ASP A 217 4.12 24.69 -15.89
N GLN A 218 4.06 24.44 -17.19
CA GLN A 218 4.27 25.46 -18.23
C GLN A 218 3.19 26.56 -18.24
N CYS A 219 2.11 26.39 -17.47
CA CYS A 219 0.99 27.32 -17.38
C CYS A 219 1.01 28.19 -16.11
N GLY A 220 2.06 28.10 -15.29
CA GLY A 220 2.21 28.95 -14.09
C GLY A 220 1.22 28.65 -12.97
N LYS A 221 0.54 27.49 -12.99
CA LYS A 221 -0.40 27.03 -11.95
C LYS A 221 0.22 25.92 -11.11
N GLY A 222 1.45 26.14 -10.65
CA GLY A 222 2.15 25.21 -9.76
C GLY A 222 1.32 24.92 -8.50
N LYS A 223 0.98 23.65 -8.28
CA LYS A 223 0.37 23.18 -7.03
C LYS A 223 1.47 23.06 -5.97
N PHE A 224 1.22 23.59 -4.77
CA PHE A 224 2.13 23.40 -3.64
C PHE A 224 2.05 21.94 -3.17
N PHE A 225 3.19 21.24 -3.20
CA PHE A 225 3.30 19.88 -2.67
C PHE A 225 4.07 19.93 -1.35
N HIS A 226 3.40 19.61 -0.25
CA HIS A 226 4.06 19.28 1.00
C HIS A 226 4.27 17.76 1.06
N ALA A 227 5.21 17.26 0.26
CA ALA A 227 5.64 15.88 0.30
C ALA A 227 6.92 15.82 1.13
N SER A 228 6.92 15.13 2.28
CA SER A 228 8.14 14.85 3.03
C SER A 228 8.97 13.85 2.19
N MET A 229 9.79 14.36 1.26
CA MET A 229 10.34 13.61 0.12
C MET A 229 11.10 12.31 0.44
N TRP A 230 11.49 12.07 1.68
CA TRP A 230 12.09 10.81 2.12
C TRP A 230 11.25 9.56 1.87
N TYR A 231 9.91 9.64 1.85
CA TYR A 231 9.08 8.48 1.51
C TYR A 231 9.30 8.04 0.07
N PHE A 232 9.45 9.00 -0.84
CA PHE A 232 9.55 8.74 -2.27
C PHE A 232 10.86 8.04 -2.60
N PHE A 233 11.98 8.50 -2.05
CA PHE A 233 13.28 7.94 -2.41
C PHE A 233 13.47 6.51 -1.91
N HIS A 234 12.97 6.12 -0.74
CA HIS A 234 13.18 4.77 -0.24
C HIS A 234 12.26 3.73 -0.88
N ASP A 235 10.98 4.02 -1.06
CA ASP A 235 10.08 3.13 -1.80
C ASP A 235 10.52 2.99 -3.26
N PHE A 236 11.03 4.08 -3.85
CA PHE A 236 11.60 4.09 -5.20
C PHE A 236 12.91 3.30 -5.31
N LEU A 237 13.83 3.42 -4.34
CA LEU A 237 15.09 2.65 -4.33
C LEU A 237 14.83 1.15 -4.09
N MET A 238 13.90 0.81 -3.21
CA MET A 238 13.40 -0.57 -3.03
C MET A 238 12.74 -1.11 -4.30
N LEU A 239 11.99 -0.27 -5.01
CA LEU A 239 11.35 -0.65 -6.25
C LEU A 239 12.39 -0.90 -7.36
N ILE A 240 13.37 -0.01 -7.52
CA ILE A 240 14.47 -0.17 -8.48
C ILE A 240 15.27 -1.44 -8.18
N SER A 241 15.54 -1.75 -6.91
CA SER A 241 16.26 -2.97 -6.55
C SER A 241 15.47 -4.27 -6.78
N ASN A 242 14.14 -4.20 -6.90
CA ASN A 242 13.26 -5.35 -7.04
C ASN A 242 12.53 -5.42 -8.40
N MET A 243 12.69 -4.42 -9.27
CA MET A 243 12.16 -4.45 -10.62
C MET A 243 13.07 -5.28 -11.52
N SER A 244 12.50 -6.26 -12.22
CA SER A 244 13.19 -6.93 -13.32
C SER A 244 13.29 -5.98 -14.52
N ASP A 245 14.31 -6.18 -15.36
CA ASP A 245 14.49 -5.43 -16.62
C ASP A 245 13.25 -5.47 -17.52
N ASP A 246 12.47 -6.56 -17.46
CA ASP A 246 11.23 -6.75 -18.21
C ASP A 246 10.10 -5.80 -17.77
N LEU A 247 10.12 -5.34 -16.51
CA LEU A 247 9.13 -4.40 -15.96
C LEU A 247 9.50 -2.95 -16.31
N LEU A 248 10.81 -2.65 -16.42
CA LEU A 248 11.30 -1.36 -16.92
C LEU A 248 10.95 -1.15 -18.41
N ALA A 249 11.08 -2.20 -19.23
CA ALA A 249 10.71 -2.16 -20.66
C ALA A 249 9.20 -1.94 -20.91
N ARG A 250 8.35 -2.21 -19.92
CA ARG A 250 6.89 -2.01 -19.99
C ARG A 250 6.43 -0.67 -19.39
N LEU A 251 7.36 0.13 -18.87
CA LEU A 251 7.11 1.49 -18.40
C LEU A 251 7.35 2.56 -19.48
N SER A 252 7.92 2.18 -20.62
CA SER A 252 8.09 3.00 -21.84
C SER A 252 6.98 2.76 -22.85
#